data_AF-A0A2D6EYX1-F1
#
_entry.id   AF-A0A2D6EYX1-F1
#
_cell.length_a   1.000
_cell.length_b   1.000
_cell.length_c   1.000
_cell.angle_alpha   90.00
_cell.angle_beta   90.00
_cell.angle_gamma   90.00
#
_symmetry.space_group_name_H-M   'P 1'
#
loop_
_entity.id
_entity.type
_entity.pdbx_description
1 polymer ?
#
loop_
_entity_poly.entity_id
_entity_poly.type
_entity_poly.pdbx_seq_one_letter_code
_entity_poly.pdbx_strand_id
1 'polypeptide(L)'
;MDQRKEILEENFNEYKEGAESAYNQKKYNIATTLFFKAMCAGVDLYILKKENIVPSSHTKRFRIVEEKYPQIYEILDRDFPFYQESYTQKSNKEATEVLREDVKTITKMLKD
;
A
#
# COMPACT_ATOMS: atom_id res chain seq x y z
N MET A 1 2.78 -4.32 23.85
CA MET A 1 2.87 -3.73 22.50
C MET A 1 1.46 -3.45 22.02
N ASP A 2 1.25 -2.43 21.18
CA ASP A 2 -0.07 -2.14 20.60
C ASP A 2 -0.41 -3.25 19.61
N GLN A 3 -1.41 -4.08 19.93
CA GLN A 3 -1.85 -5.20 19.08
C GLN A 3 -2.18 -4.75 17.64
N ARG A 4 -2.65 -3.51 17.46
CA ARG A 4 -2.94 -2.95 16.13
C ARG A 4 -1.66 -2.79 15.29
N LYS A 5 -0.56 -2.42 15.94
CA LYS A 5 0.74 -2.25 15.28
C LYS A 5 1.24 -3.59 14.75
N GLU A 6 1.21 -4.62 15.58
CA GLU A 6 1.64 -5.98 15.21
C GLU A 6 0.83 -6.50 14.02
N ILE A 7 -0.50 -6.40 14.07
CA ILE A 7 -1.39 -6.81 12.98
C ILE A 7 -1.08 -6.06 11.68
N LEU A 8 -0.85 -4.75 11.74
CA LEU A 8 -0.52 -3.97 10.54
C LEU A 8 0.86 -4.30 9.98
N GLU A 9 1.85 -4.58 10.83
CA GLU A 9 3.17 -5.05 10.41
C GLU A 9 3.10 -6.44 9.75
N GLU A 10 2.34 -7.38 10.32
CA GLU A 10 2.10 -8.70 9.75
C GLU A 10 1.39 -8.60 8.39
N ASN A 11 0.26 -7.87 8.32
CA ASN A 11 -0.48 -7.67 7.08
C ASN A 11 0.37 -7.01 5.99
N PHE A 12 1.18 -6.00 6.36
CA PHE A 12 2.09 -5.34 5.42
C PHE A 12 3.07 -6.34 4.80
N ASN A 13 3.70 -7.17 5.63
CA ASN A 13 4.66 -8.16 5.18
C ASN A 13 3.99 -9.26 4.35
N GLU A 14 2.85 -9.79 4.80
CA GLU A 14 2.09 -10.82 4.08
C GLU A 14 1.68 -10.36 2.68
N TYR A 15 1.10 -9.16 2.58
CA TYR A 15 0.69 -8.61 1.28
C TYR A 15 1.88 -8.34 0.37
N LYS A 16 2.99 -7.82 0.92
CA LYS A 16 4.21 -7.56 0.15
C LYS A 16 4.82 -8.84 -0.39
N GLU A 17 4.97 -9.87 0.44
CA GLU A 17 5.50 -11.17 0.02
C GLU A 17 4.60 -11.85 -1.02
N GLY A 18 3.28 -11.81 -0.80
CA GLY A 18 2.30 -12.30 -1.76
C GLY A 18 2.35 -11.57 -3.09
N ALA A 19 2.53 -10.25 -3.07
CA ALA A 19 2.66 -9.43 -4.27
C ALA A 19 3.91 -9.76 -5.08
N GLU A 20 5.06 -9.88 -4.42
CA GLU A 20 6.33 -10.27 -5.06
C GLU A 20 6.24 -11.67 -5.68
N SER A 21 5.64 -12.63 -4.96
CA SER A 21 5.41 -13.98 -5.50
C SER A 21 4.51 -13.96 -6.73
N ALA A 22 3.40 -13.22 -6.69
CA ALA A 22 2.50 -13.06 -7.83
C ALA A 22 3.18 -12.37 -9.02
N TYR A 23 4.00 -11.34 -8.76
CA TYR A 23 4.75 -10.61 -9.77
C TYR A 23 5.73 -11.54 -10.51
N ASN A 24 6.53 -12.32 -9.75
CA ASN A 24 7.48 -13.28 -10.30
C ASN A 24 6.81 -14.38 -11.13
N GLN A 25 5.57 -14.73 -10.78
CA GLN A 25 4.73 -15.65 -11.55
C GLN A 25 4.02 -15.00 -12.75
N LYS A 26 4.31 -13.71 -13.05
CA LYS A 26 3.65 -12.91 -14.10
C LYS A 26 2.14 -12.75 -13.91
N LYS A 27 1.64 -12.92 -12.68
CA LYS A 27 0.24 -12.73 -12.30
C LYS A 27 -0.01 -11.27 -11.92
N TYR A 28 0.16 -10.37 -12.89
CA TYR A 28 0.23 -8.92 -12.65
C TYR A 28 -1.03 -8.34 -12.00
N ASN A 29 -2.25 -8.75 -12.35
CA ASN A 29 -3.46 -8.28 -11.63
C ASN A 29 -3.42 -8.61 -10.13
N ILE A 30 -2.98 -9.82 -9.77
CA ILE A 30 -2.89 -10.23 -8.36
C ILE A 30 -1.80 -9.41 -7.67
N ALA A 31 -0.66 -9.26 -8.33
CA ALA A 31 0.45 -8.46 -7.83
C ALA A 31 0.05 -6.99 -7.60
N THR A 32 -0.60 -6.33 -8.56
CA THR A 32 -1.13 -4.95 -8.43
C THR A 32 -2.05 -4.83 -7.22
N THR A 33 -3.00 -5.77 -7.07
CA THR A 33 -3.94 -5.78 -5.94
C THR A 33 -3.20 -5.89 -4.60
N LEU A 34 -2.22 -6.81 -4.51
CA LEU A 34 -1.49 -7.05 -3.28
C LEU A 34 -0.47 -5.96 -2.96
N PHE A 35 0.20 -5.37 -3.95
CA PHE A 35 1.07 -4.22 -3.73
C PHE A 35 0.27 -3.02 -3.20
N PHE A 36 -0.90 -2.72 -3.78
CA PHE A 36 -1.74 -1.65 -3.27
C PHE A 36 -2.25 -1.91 -1.83
N LYS A 37 -2.62 -3.16 -1.52
CA LYS A 37 -2.95 -3.56 -0.15
C LYS A 37 -1.77 -3.42 0.81
N ALA A 38 -0.56 -3.78 0.38
CA ALA A 38 0.66 -3.56 1.16
C ALA A 38 0.87 -2.05 1.41
N MET A 39 0.74 -1.19 0.39
CA MET A 39 0.82 0.26 0.61
C MET A 39 -0.22 0.74 1.62
N CYS A 40 -1.48 0.30 1.53
CA CYS A 40 -2.52 0.66 2.48
C CYS A 40 -2.16 0.25 3.92
N ALA A 41 -1.70 -0.99 4.14
CA ALA A 41 -1.30 -1.47 5.46
C ALA A 41 -0.07 -0.71 6.01
N GLY A 42 0.92 -0.44 5.14
CA GLY A 42 2.10 0.34 5.50
C GLY A 42 1.78 1.78 5.85
N VAL A 43 0.87 2.42 5.11
CA VAL A 43 0.40 3.78 5.40
C VAL A 43 -0.42 3.81 6.68
N ASP A 44 -1.29 2.82 6.92
CA ASP A 44 -2.05 2.73 8.18
C ASP A 44 -1.12 2.54 9.38
N LEU A 45 -0.06 1.74 9.24
CA LEU A 45 0.97 1.59 10.26
C LEU A 45 1.72 2.90 10.51
N TYR A 46 2.06 3.63 9.45
CA TYR A 46 2.71 4.93 9.54
C TYR A 46 1.83 5.94 10.29
N ILE A 47 0.55 6.04 9.91
CA ILE A 47 -0.43 6.89 10.57
C ILE A 47 -0.60 6.47 12.04
N LEU A 48 -0.69 5.18 12.35
CA LEU A 48 -0.79 4.70 13.73
C LEU A 48 0.42 5.17 14.56
N LYS A 49 1.63 5.07 14.02
CA LYS A 49 2.87 5.49 14.72
C LYS A 49 2.91 6.99 15.00
N LYS A 50 2.41 7.83 14.08
CA LYS A 50 2.50 9.30 14.20
C LYS A 50 1.27 9.94 14.85
N GLU A 51 0.08 9.36 14.65
CA GLU A 51 -1.22 9.95 15.01
C GLU A 51 -2.01 9.10 16.02
N ASN A 52 -1.56 7.88 16.34
CA ASN A 52 -2.23 6.92 17.23
C ASN A 52 -3.67 6.54 16.78
N ILE A 53 -3.96 6.61 15.48
CA ILE A 53 -5.22 6.21 14.88
C ILE A 53 -5.00 5.21 13.74
N VAL A 54 -6.00 4.36 13.49
CA VAL A 54 -6.05 3.49 12.31
C VAL A 54 -7.22 3.95 11.42
N PRO A 55 -6.99 4.34 10.17
CA PRO A 55 -8.06 4.73 9.27
C PRO A 55 -9.06 3.58 9.04
N SER A 56 -10.36 3.87 9.09
CA SER A 56 -11.40 2.84 8.92
C SER A 56 -11.85 2.63 7.47
N SER A 57 -11.30 3.38 6.51
CA SER A 57 -11.66 3.31 5.09
C SER A 57 -10.61 3.97 4.21
N HIS A 58 -10.64 3.70 2.89
CA HIS A 58 -9.82 4.41 1.91
C HIS A 58 -10.01 5.92 2.00
N THR A 59 -11.25 6.42 2.02
CA THR A 59 -11.54 7.85 2.12
C THR A 59 -10.89 8.49 3.35
N LYS A 60 -10.97 7.84 4.52
CA LYS A 60 -10.33 8.36 5.73
C LYS A 60 -8.80 8.33 5.62
N ARG A 61 -8.24 7.26 5.07
CA ARG A 61 -6.78 7.14 4.84
C ARG A 61 -6.28 8.26 3.94
N PHE A 62 -6.91 8.43 2.78
CA PHE A 62 -6.56 9.44 1.78
C PHE A 62 -6.65 10.84 2.35
N ARG A 63 -7.75 11.17 3.05
CA ARG A 63 -7.89 12.48 3.69
C ARG A 63 -6.78 12.76 4.71
N ILE A 64 -6.42 11.78 5.54
CA ILE A 64 -5.34 11.96 6.53
C ILE A 64 -4.00 12.23 5.83
N VAL A 65 -3.66 11.47 4.79
CA VAL A 65 -2.37 11.66 4.10
C VAL A 65 -2.36 12.91 3.24
N GLU A 66 -3.49 13.31 2.66
CA GLU A 66 -3.63 14.58 1.92
C GLU A 66 -3.36 15.78 2.84
N GLU A 67 -3.97 15.78 4.04
CA GLU A 67 -3.84 16.89 4.99
C GLU A 67 -2.47 16.93 5.68
N LYS A 68 -1.83 15.78 5.94
CA LYS A 68 -0.66 15.70 6.84
C LYS A 68 0.61 15.15 6.21
N TYR A 69 0.49 14.33 5.17
CA TYR A 69 1.60 13.55 4.60
C TYR A 69 1.57 13.59 3.07
N PRO A 70 1.72 14.77 2.45
CA PRO A 70 1.48 14.96 1.01
C PRO A 70 2.31 14.03 0.13
N GLN A 71 3.56 13.71 0.53
CA GLN A 71 4.40 12.72 -0.16
C GLN A 71 3.79 11.31 -0.21
N ILE A 72 3.04 10.90 0.81
CA ILE A 72 2.32 9.61 0.84
C ILE A 72 1.05 9.73 0.00
N TYR A 73 0.36 10.86 0.09
CA TYR A 73 -0.83 11.12 -0.72
C TYR A 73 -0.55 11.06 -2.22
N GLU A 74 0.52 11.71 -2.69
CA GLU A 74 0.93 11.68 -4.10
C GLU A 74 1.15 10.26 -4.63
N ILE A 75 1.77 9.40 -3.81
CA ILE A 75 1.97 7.98 -4.15
C ILE A 75 0.62 7.26 -4.23
N LEU A 76 -0.20 7.36 -3.18
CA LEU A 76 -1.47 6.64 -3.12
C LEU A 76 -2.46 7.09 -4.19
N ASP A 77 -2.56 8.40 -4.44
CA ASP A 77 -3.46 8.99 -5.43
C ASP A 77 -3.08 8.57 -6.86
N ARG A 78 -1.78 8.60 -7.19
CA ARG A 78 -1.29 8.11 -8.47
C ARG A 78 -1.55 6.61 -8.67
N ASP A 79 -1.41 5.81 -7.61
CA ASP A 79 -1.48 4.35 -7.72
C ASP A 79 -2.90 3.78 -7.61
N PHE A 80 -3.82 4.54 -7.02
CA PHE A 80 -5.20 4.10 -6.80
C PHE A 80 -5.97 3.74 -8.08
N PRO A 81 -5.84 4.50 -9.19
CA PRO A 81 -6.44 4.10 -10.47
C PRO A 81 -6.01 2.71 -10.94
N PHE A 82 -4.72 2.36 -10.85
CA PHE A 82 -4.24 1.02 -11.24
C PHE A 82 -4.89 -0.09 -10.41
N TYR A 83 -5.09 0.16 -9.11
CA TYR A 83 -5.79 -0.76 -8.23
C TYR A 83 -7.28 -0.89 -8.61
N GLN A 84 -7.99 0.21 -8.82
CA GLN A 84 -9.41 0.18 -9.21
C GLN A 84 -9.63 -0.47 -10.57
N GLU A 85 -8.78 -0.15 -11.55
CA GLU A 85 -8.85 -0.70 -12.89
C GLU A 85 -8.55 -2.20 -12.89
N SER A 86 -7.74 -2.72 -11.96
CA SER A 86 -7.41 -4.16 -11.89
C SER A 86 -8.63 -5.10 -11.73
N TYR A 87 -9.78 -4.56 -11.32
CA TYR A 87 -11.05 -5.29 -11.24
C TYR A 87 -11.74 -5.48 -12.61
N THR A 88 -11.45 -4.61 -13.58
CA THR A 88 -12.13 -4.59 -14.88
C THR A 88 -11.17 -4.71 -16.07
N GLN A 89 -9.87 -4.50 -15.83
CA GLN A 89 -8.80 -4.50 -16.82
C GLN A 89 -7.62 -5.34 -16.34
N LYS A 90 -6.82 -5.84 -17.29
CA LYS A 90 -5.59 -6.58 -16.96
C LYS A 90 -4.45 -5.60 -16.71
N SER A 91 -3.81 -5.72 -15.55
CA SER A 91 -2.56 -5.01 -15.27
C SER A 91 -1.44 -5.60 -16.13
N ASN A 92 -0.56 -4.73 -16.62
CA ASN A 92 0.68 -5.14 -17.29
C ASN A 92 1.87 -5.05 -16.31
N LYS A 93 3.03 -5.51 -16.78
CA LYS A 93 4.24 -5.57 -15.97
C LYS A 93 4.68 -4.17 -15.52
N GLU A 94 4.63 -3.21 -16.43
CA GLU A 94 5.13 -1.86 -16.25
C GLU A 94 4.35 -1.12 -15.16
N ALA A 95 3.02 -1.16 -15.23
CA ALA A 95 2.16 -0.58 -14.20
C ALA A 95 2.35 -1.27 -12.86
N THR A 96 2.46 -2.60 -12.82
CA THR A 96 2.70 -3.32 -11.57
C THR A 96 4.07 -3.02 -10.97
N GLU A 97 5.11 -2.78 -11.79
CA GLU A 97 6.44 -2.40 -11.31
C GLU A 97 6.43 -1.03 -10.63
N VAL A 98 5.61 -0.08 -11.10
CA VAL A 98 5.43 1.21 -10.41
C VAL A 98 5.00 0.98 -8.97
N LEU A 99 3.88 0.28 -8.74
CA LEU A 99 3.39 -0.01 -7.40
C LEU A 99 4.41 -0.78 -6.54
N ARG A 100 5.22 -1.64 -7.16
CA ARG A 100 6.29 -2.38 -6.48
C ARG A 100 7.38 -1.44 -5.95
N GLU A 101 7.82 -0.48 -6.75
CA GLU A 101 8.78 0.53 -6.30
C GLU A 101 8.19 1.45 -5.22
N ASP A 102 6.91 1.76 -5.32
CA ASP A 102 6.22 2.57 -4.31
C ASP A 102 6.07 1.88 -2.97
N VAL A 103 5.80 0.56 -2.96
CA VAL A 103 5.87 -0.24 -1.73
C VAL A 103 7.27 -0.18 -1.09
N LYS A 104 8.34 -0.13 -1.88
CA LYS A 104 9.71 0.05 -1.35
C LYS A 104 9.88 1.45 -0.75
N THR A 105 9.32 2.48 -1.38
CA THR A 105 9.32 3.85 -0.84
C THR A 105 8.58 3.92 0.50
N ILE A 106 7.37 3.36 0.60
CA ILE A 106 6.63 3.25 1.86
C ILE A 106 7.40 2.44 2.91
N THR A 107 8.08 1.35 2.50
CA THR A 107 8.92 0.55 3.41
C THR A 107 10.04 1.40 4.04
N LYS A 108 10.62 2.34 3.29
CA LYS A 108 11.67 3.23 3.81
C LYS A 108 11.11 4.20 4.84
N MET A 109 9.97 4.85 4.53
CA MET A 109 9.29 5.78 5.44
C MET A 109 8.87 5.15 6.77
N LEU A 110 8.66 3.83 6.81
CA LEU A 110 8.32 3.10 8.04
C LEU A 110 9.49 2.91 9.01
N LYS A 111 10.72 3.09 8.54
CA LYS A 111 11.96 2.97 9.32
C LYS A 111 12.41 4.30 9.93
N ASP A 112 11.83 5.42 9.46
CA ASP A 112 12.10 6.79 9.90
C ASP A 112 11.17 7.23 11.06
#